data_AF-A0A822CDU1-F1
#
_entry.id   AF-A0A822CDU1-F1
#
_cell.length_a   1.000
_cell.length_b   1.000
_cell.length_c   1.000
_cell.angle_alpha   90.00
_cell.angle_beta   90.00
_cell.angle_gamma   90.00
#
_symmetry.space_group_name_H-M   'P 1'
#
loop_
_entity.id
_entity.type
_entity.pdbx_description
1 polymer ?
#
loop_
_entity_poly.entity_id
_entity_poly.type
_entity_poly.pdbx_seq_one_letter_code
_entity_poly.pdbx_strand_id
1 'polypeptide(L)'
;MLTNDTPPPDELLNRLRSRQKRWYKKLVKLKTQNKLSFETDIHLLIKRFNRMKTNLIQSLEQMLQFNEQSKNKFECRLLRSYPPSEEFTRTLKESHLIYERYQMAIHGDTKSECSFSQYKRFLCQSTLEKDCSRIPSSKIPSCGYGSFHLQYYLNNKIIACSVIDILPQGISSVYFYYEPDFGFLKLGVYSALKEIELTRQLAREIPDIKYYYLGFYVHTCVKMRYK
;
A
#
# COMPACT_ATOMS: atom_id res chain seq x y z
N MET A 1 55.57 11.73 -17.47
CA MET A 1 54.44 12.68 -17.51
C MET A 1 53.17 11.87 -17.73
N LEU A 2 52.46 11.54 -16.66
CA LEU A 2 51.13 10.91 -16.73
C LEU A 2 50.12 12.01 -16.42
N THR A 3 49.25 12.31 -17.38
CA THR A 3 48.28 13.39 -17.32
C THR A 3 47.16 13.06 -16.32
N ASN A 4 46.94 13.98 -15.39
CA ASN A 4 45.80 14.01 -14.49
C ASN A 4 44.54 14.38 -15.28
N ASP A 5 43.74 13.39 -15.66
CA ASP A 5 42.35 13.63 -16.07
C ASP A 5 41.42 12.90 -15.08
N THR A 6 41.26 13.51 -13.90
CA THR A 6 40.08 13.23 -13.06
C THR A 6 38.99 14.19 -13.50
N PRO A 7 37.83 13.70 -14.00
CA PRO A 7 36.76 14.59 -14.46
C PRO A 7 36.22 15.44 -13.29
N PRO A 8 35.71 16.65 -13.56
CA PRO A 8 35.29 17.56 -12.51
C PRO A 8 34.16 16.94 -11.66
N PRO A 9 34.17 17.10 -10.31
CA PRO A 9 33.24 16.43 -9.38
C PRO A 9 31.74 16.64 -9.66
N ASP A 10 31.39 17.69 -10.40
CA ASP A 10 30.01 18.16 -10.56
C ASP A 10 29.19 17.35 -11.57
N GLU A 11 29.81 16.72 -12.57
CA GLU A 11 29.06 15.93 -13.56
C GLU A 11 28.56 14.60 -12.97
N LEU A 12 29.37 14.00 -12.09
CA LEU A 12 29.07 12.75 -11.41
C LEU A 12 27.97 12.94 -10.37
N LEU A 13 27.95 14.11 -9.71
CA LEU A 13 26.92 14.48 -8.75
C LEU A 13 25.54 14.53 -9.40
N ASN A 14 25.43 15.05 -10.62
CA ASN A 14 24.16 15.21 -11.32
C ASN A 14 23.47 13.88 -11.66
N ARG A 15 24.26 12.83 -11.90
CA ARG A 15 23.79 11.46 -12.15
C ARG A 15 23.32 10.72 -10.89
N LEU A 16 23.60 11.26 -9.70
CA LEU A 16 23.18 10.66 -8.43
C LEU A 16 21.70 10.94 -8.11
N ARG A 17 21.01 9.93 -7.58
CA ARG A 17 19.65 10.09 -7.05
C ARG A 17 19.65 11.09 -5.89
N SER A 18 18.52 11.76 -5.63
CA SER A 18 18.40 12.82 -4.61
C SER A 18 18.86 12.39 -3.20
N ARG A 19 18.77 11.10 -2.86
CA ARG A 19 19.27 10.55 -1.59
C ARG A 19 20.80 10.39 -1.56
N GLN A 20 21.41 10.06 -2.68
CA GLN A 20 22.87 9.96 -2.85
C GLN A 20 23.50 11.35 -2.83
N LYS A 21 22.89 12.34 -3.52
CA LYS A 21 23.30 13.76 -3.48
C LYS A 21 23.34 14.32 -2.05
N ARG A 22 22.28 14.08 -1.26
CA ARG A 22 22.20 14.52 0.15
C ARG A 22 23.29 13.90 1.02
N TRP A 23 23.63 12.63 0.77
CA TRP A 23 24.66 11.94 1.53
C TRP A 23 26.07 12.40 1.14
N TYR A 24 26.33 12.60 -0.16
CA TYR A 24 27.58 13.19 -0.63
C TYR A 24 27.84 14.57 0.01
N LYS A 25 26.82 15.44 0.04
CA LYS A 25 26.90 16.74 0.74
C LYS A 25 27.22 16.58 2.23
N LYS A 26 26.65 15.56 2.90
CA LYS A 26 26.95 15.27 4.32
C LYS A 26 28.39 14.79 4.50
N LEU A 27 28.94 13.97 3.60
CA LEU A 27 30.34 13.54 3.65
C LEU A 27 31.30 14.70 3.44
N VAL A 28 31.06 15.53 2.44
CA VAL A 28 31.85 16.75 2.19
C VAL A 28 31.84 17.67 3.42
N LYS A 29 30.68 17.83 4.08
CA LYS A 29 30.56 18.59 5.34
C LYS A 29 31.37 17.97 6.49
N LEU A 30 31.47 16.65 6.58
CA LEU A 30 32.23 15.98 7.63
C LEU A 30 33.75 16.03 7.38
N LYS A 31 34.18 15.95 6.12
CA LYS A 31 35.58 16.13 5.70
C LYS A 31 36.09 17.54 5.97
N THR A 32 35.29 18.55 5.60
CA THR A 32 35.62 19.97 5.86
C THR A 32 35.71 20.31 7.34
N GLN A 33 35.10 19.50 8.22
CA GLN A 33 35.21 19.63 9.68
C GLN A 33 36.40 18.84 10.28
N ASN A 34 37.28 18.24 9.46
CA ASN A 34 38.38 17.36 9.88
C ASN A 34 37.94 16.20 10.80
N LYS A 35 36.66 15.81 10.74
CA LYS A 35 36.07 14.74 11.57
C LYS A 35 36.12 13.37 10.90
N LEU A 36 36.82 13.22 9.78
CA LEU A 36 36.77 12.01 8.95
C LEU A 36 38.13 11.75 8.29
N SER A 37 38.73 10.59 8.57
CA SER A 37 39.97 10.12 7.92
C SER A 37 39.68 9.30 6.65
N PHE A 38 40.67 9.18 5.76
CA PHE A 38 40.56 8.41 4.50
C PHE A 38 40.20 6.93 4.71
N GLU A 39 40.73 6.28 5.76
CA GLU A 39 40.35 4.91 6.12
C GLU A 39 38.88 4.81 6.57
N THR A 40 38.41 5.83 7.29
CA THR A 40 37.00 5.92 7.71
C THR A 40 36.07 6.08 6.50
N ASP A 41 36.51 6.78 5.45
CA ASP A 41 35.76 6.93 4.19
C ASP A 41 35.49 5.58 3.52
N ILE A 42 36.56 4.78 3.32
CA ILE A 42 36.46 3.46 2.67
C ILE A 42 35.62 2.52 3.55
N HIS A 43 35.83 2.51 4.86
CA HIS A 43 35.07 1.65 5.75
C HIS A 43 33.58 2.00 5.78
N LEU A 44 33.21 3.29 5.76
CA LEU A 44 31.81 3.73 5.68
C LEU A 44 31.19 3.43 4.31
N LEU A 45 31.94 3.57 3.22
CA LEU A 45 31.52 3.20 1.87
C LEU A 45 31.27 1.70 1.78
N ILE A 46 32.24 0.87 2.20
CA ILE A 46 32.14 -0.60 2.20
C ILE A 46 31.00 -1.06 3.11
N LYS A 47 30.91 -0.55 4.35
CA LYS A 47 29.80 -0.88 5.27
C LYS A 47 28.44 -0.55 4.68
N ARG A 48 28.33 0.55 3.93
CA ARG A 48 27.08 0.98 3.30
C ARG A 48 26.77 0.23 2.00
N PHE A 49 27.77 -0.06 1.18
CA PHE A 49 27.63 -0.91 -0.02
C PHE A 49 27.27 -2.34 0.37
N ASN A 50 27.91 -2.88 1.41
CA ASN A 50 27.56 -4.18 1.96
C ASN A 50 26.15 -4.16 2.57
N ARG A 51 25.77 -3.08 3.27
CA ARG A 51 24.37 -2.89 3.72
C ARG A 51 23.36 -2.77 2.57
N MET A 52 23.78 -2.27 1.41
CA MET A 52 22.95 -2.23 0.20
C MET A 52 22.88 -3.59 -0.50
N LYS A 53 23.95 -4.39 -0.46
CA LYS A 53 23.96 -5.79 -0.92
C LYS A 53 23.19 -6.73 0.00
N THR A 54 23.16 -6.47 1.32
CA THR A 54 22.41 -7.28 2.30
C THR A 54 20.93 -6.94 2.35
N ASN A 55 20.47 -5.90 1.65
CA ASN A 55 19.10 -5.91 1.17
C ASN A 55 19.04 -6.95 0.04
N LEU A 56 19.00 -8.24 0.41
CA LEU A 56 18.30 -9.21 -0.43
C LEU A 56 17.03 -8.48 -0.87
N ILE A 57 16.81 -8.33 -2.17
CA ILE A 57 15.59 -7.71 -2.67
C ILE A 57 14.47 -8.68 -2.28
N GLN A 58 13.94 -8.51 -1.08
CA GLN A 58 12.77 -9.23 -0.64
C GLN A 58 11.67 -8.81 -1.59
N SER A 59 10.99 -9.78 -2.19
CA SER A 59 9.83 -9.46 -3.01
C SER A 59 8.78 -8.75 -2.15
N LEU A 60 7.88 -8.00 -2.78
CA LEU A 60 6.78 -7.34 -2.06
C LEU A 60 6.00 -8.36 -1.20
N GLU A 61 5.77 -9.55 -1.77
CA GLU A 61 5.09 -10.67 -1.12
C GLU A 61 5.86 -11.11 0.15
N GLN A 62 7.19 -11.21 0.07
CA GLN A 62 8.02 -11.56 1.24
C GLN A 62 8.00 -10.47 2.31
N MET A 63 7.94 -9.19 1.91
CA MET A 63 7.84 -8.08 2.86
C MET A 63 6.48 -8.01 3.57
N LEU A 64 5.42 -8.47 2.91
CA LEU A 64 4.04 -8.43 3.42
C LEU A 64 3.65 -9.71 4.16
N GLN A 65 4.46 -10.78 4.08
CA GLN A 65 4.29 -11.98 4.88
C GLN A 65 4.41 -11.67 6.37
N PHE A 66 3.37 -12.02 7.12
CA PHE A 66 3.36 -11.84 8.57
C PHE A 66 4.13 -12.97 9.27
N ASN A 67 4.85 -12.62 10.33
CA ASN A 67 5.57 -13.61 11.12
C ASN A 67 4.60 -14.37 12.03
N GLU A 68 4.44 -15.68 11.81
CA GLU A 68 3.56 -16.55 12.60
C GLU A 68 3.97 -16.64 14.08
N GLN A 69 5.24 -16.36 14.40
CA GLN A 69 5.76 -16.35 15.78
C GLN A 69 5.46 -15.04 16.51
N SER A 70 4.89 -14.05 15.83
CA SER A 70 4.55 -12.77 16.47
C SER A 70 3.39 -12.94 17.44
N LYS A 71 3.44 -12.21 18.56
CA LYS A 71 2.38 -12.22 19.59
C LYS A 71 1.02 -11.79 19.01
N ASN A 72 1.03 -10.89 18.04
CA ASN A 72 -0.18 -10.36 17.42
C ASN A 72 -0.38 -11.03 16.06
N LYS A 73 -1.56 -11.62 15.85
CA LYS A 73 -1.92 -12.24 14.57
C LYS A 73 -2.55 -11.21 13.66
N PHE A 74 -2.06 -11.12 12.44
CA PHE A 74 -2.61 -10.24 11.43
C PHE A 74 -2.97 -11.04 10.18
N GLU A 75 -4.13 -10.75 9.61
CA GLU A 75 -4.61 -11.41 8.40
C GLU A 75 -5.46 -10.44 7.55
N CYS A 76 -5.59 -10.76 6.27
CA CYS A 76 -6.44 -10.01 5.34
C CYS A 76 -7.43 -10.97 4.70
N ARG A 77 -8.70 -10.59 4.63
CA ARG A 77 -9.77 -11.40 4.03
C ARG A 77 -10.46 -10.63 2.93
N LEU A 78 -10.54 -11.22 1.74
CA LEU A 78 -11.22 -10.63 0.58
C LEU A 78 -12.67 -11.12 0.53
N LEU A 79 -13.61 -10.24 0.83
CA LEU A 79 -15.03 -10.59 0.92
C LEU A 79 -15.83 -9.88 -0.16
N ARG A 80 -16.62 -10.63 -0.93
CA ARG A 80 -17.49 -10.06 -1.96
C ARG A 80 -18.62 -9.26 -1.31
N SER A 81 -18.73 -7.98 -1.65
CA SER A 81 -19.80 -7.11 -1.14
C SER A 81 -21.06 -7.18 -2.00
N TYR A 82 -20.91 -7.44 -3.30
CA TYR A 82 -22.05 -7.51 -4.22
C TYR A 82 -21.90 -8.62 -5.30
N PRO A 83 -22.88 -9.55 -5.41
CA PRO A 83 -23.83 -9.90 -4.34
C PRO A 83 -23.07 -10.31 -3.05
N PRO A 84 -23.60 -10.01 -1.86
CA PRO A 84 -22.85 -10.18 -0.62
C PRO A 84 -22.56 -11.66 -0.36
N SER A 85 -21.31 -11.99 -0.02
CA SER A 85 -20.97 -13.30 0.51
C SER A 85 -21.55 -13.47 1.92
N GLU A 86 -21.64 -14.73 2.38
CA GLU A 86 -22.12 -15.01 3.73
C GLU A 86 -21.19 -14.37 4.79
N GLU A 87 -19.88 -14.50 4.62
CA GLU A 87 -18.90 -13.91 5.53
C GLU A 87 -18.94 -12.37 5.54
N PHE A 88 -19.16 -11.75 4.37
CA PHE A 88 -19.39 -10.30 4.29
C PHE A 88 -20.63 -9.90 5.10
N THR A 89 -21.72 -10.65 4.97
CA THR A 89 -22.97 -10.39 5.70
C THR A 89 -22.79 -10.51 7.20
N ARG A 90 -22.02 -11.51 7.68
CA ARG A 90 -21.73 -11.71 9.11
C ARG A 90 -20.91 -10.56 9.71
N THR A 91 -19.97 -10.01 8.96
CA THR A 91 -19.04 -8.96 9.42
C THR A 91 -19.55 -7.53 9.22
N LEU A 92 -20.65 -7.37 8.49
CA LEU A 92 -21.18 -6.07 8.04
C LEU A 92 -21.44 -5.05 9.16
N LYS A 93 -21.90 -5.52 10.33
CA LYS A 93 -22.15 -4.65 11.50
C LYS A 93 -20.84 -4.19 12.15
N GLU A 94 -19.84 -5.07 12.21
CA GLU A 94 -18.52 -4.75 12.77
C GLU A 94 -17.79 -3.75 11.88
N SER A 95 -17.79 -3.97 10.57
CA SER A 95 -17.17 -3.05 9.61
C SER A 95 -17.87 -1.68 9.59
N HIS A 96 -19.20 -1.64 9.76
CA HIS A 96 -19.94 -0.37 9.90
C HIS A 96 -19.50 0.42 11.14
N LEU A 97 -19.27 -0.24 12.27
CA LEU A 97 -18.83 0.44 13.50
C LEU A 97 -17.47 1.12 13.31
N ILE A 98 -16.55 0.49 12.58
CA ILE A 98 -15.24 1.07 12.25
C ILE A 98 -15.41 2.26 11.30
N TYR A 99 -16.29 2.14 10.30
CA TYR A 99 -16.62 3.26 9.41
C TYR A 99 -17.19 4.45 10.19
N GLU A 100 -18.14 4.24 11.09
CA GLU A 100 -18.72 5.30 11.93
C GLU A 100 -17.65 6.03 12.73
N ARG A 101 -16.78 5.30 13.44
CA ARG A 101 -15.66 5.88 14.20
C ARG A 101 -14.70 6.65 13.30
N TYR A 102 -14.36 6.09 12.16
CA TYR A 102 -13.47 6.72 11.19
C TYR A 102 -14.03 8.04 10.66
N GLN A 103 -15.29 8.04 10.21
CA GLN A 103 -15.96 9.24 9.71
C GLN A 103 -16.01 10.34 10.78
N MET A 104 -16.42 9.99 12.01
CA MET A 104 -16.49 10.95 13.11
C MET A 104 -15.10 11.51 13.47
N ALA A 105 -14.08 10.67 13.61
CA ALA A 105 -12.75 11.09 14.05
C ALA A 105 -11.95 11.81 12.96
N ILE A 106 -12.07 11.39 11.70
CA ILE A 106 -11.21 11.85 10.61
C ILE A 106 -11.92 12.86 9.70
N HIS A 107 -13.24 12.77 9.54
CA HIS A 107 -14.04 13.68 8.73
C HIS A 107 -14.86 14.68 9.54
N GLY A 108 -15.09 14.43 10.84
CA GLY A 108 -15.90 15.29 11.69
C GLY A 108 -17.39 15.12 11.46
N ASP A 109 -17.80 14.05 10.79
CA ASP A 109 -19.20 13.73 10.52
C ASP A 109 -19.94 13.46 11.84
N THR A 110 -21.22 13.78 11.88
CA THR A 110 -22.09 13.43 13.00
C THR A 110 -22.48 11.96 12.95
N LYS A 111 -22.91 11.41 14.10
CA LYS A 111 -23.40 10.03 14.17
C LYS A 111 -24.57 9.75 13.23
N SER A 112 -25.47 10.73 13.04
CA SER A 112 -26.60 10.63 12.12
C SER A 112 -26.19 10.55 10.64
N GLU A 113 -25.04 11.13 10.28
CA GLU A 113 -24.48 11.07 8.92
C GLU A 113 -23.73 9.76 8.65
N CYS A 114 -23.46 8.98 9.69
CA CYS A 114 -22.76 7.72 9.63
C CYS A 114 -23.70 6.50 9.74
N SER A 115 -24.98 6.66 9.39
CA SER A 115 -25.98 5.60 9.59
C SER A 115 -25.67 4.33 8.80
N PHE A 116 -26.16 3.18 9.28
CA PHE A 116 -25.97 1.89 8.62
C PHE A 116 -26.53 1.86 7.18
N SER A 117 -27.62 2.59 6.92
CA SER A 117 -28.20 2.69 5.59
C SER A 117 -27.30 3.46 4.62
N GLN A 118 -26.75 4.60 5.06
CA GLN A 118 -25.78 5.37 4.28
C GLN A 118 -24.52 4.54 4.00
N TYR A 119 -23.99 3.85 5.00
CA TYR A 119 -22.86 2.94 4.84
C TYR A 119 -23.12 1.87 3.78
N LYS A 120 -24.28 1.18 3.83
CA LYS A 120 -24.63 0.17 2.82
C LYS A 120 -24.71 0.76 1.42
N ARG A 121 -25.42 1.88 1.28
CA ARG A 121 -25.63 2.55 -0.01
C ARG A 121 -24.31 3.03 -0.61
N PHE A 122 -23.42 3.55 0.24
CA PHE A 122 -22.16 4.13 -0.20
C PHE A 122 -21.08 3.08 -0.47
N LEU A 123 -20.91 2.09 0.41
CA LEU A 123 -19.75 1.21 0.40
C LEU A 123 -20.06 -0.27 0.13
N CYS A 124 -21.30 -0.72 0.27
CA CYS A 124 -21.63 -2.15 0.17
C CYS A 124 -22.39 -2.52 -1.12
N GLN A 125 -23.07 -1.54 -1.73
CA GLN A 125 -23.73 -1.73 -3.01
C GLN A 125 -22.77 -1.44 -4.16
N SER A 126 -23.00 -2.09 -5.31
CA SER A 126 -22.19 -1.90 -6.52
C SER A 126 -23.09 -1.47 -7.67
N THR A 127 -22.60 -0.51 -8.46
CA THR A 127 -23.19 -0.11 -9.75
C THR A 127 -22.61 -0.87 -10.93
N LEU A 128 -21.60 -1.72 -10.69
CA LEU A 128 -20.96 -2.49 -11.75
C LEU A 128 -21.95 -3.49 -12.37
N GLU A 129 -21.98 -3.53 -13.69
CA GLU A 129 -22.77 -4.51 -14.42
C GLU A 129 -22.27 -5.93 -14.14
N LYS A 130 -23.21 -6.84 -13.93
CA LYS A 130 -22.92 -8.23 -13.58
C LYS A 130 -22.61 -9.12 -14.78
N ASP A 131 -22.72 -8.59 -16.00
CA ASP A 131 -22.73 -9.45 -17.18
C ASP A 131 -21.32 -9.90 -17.60
N CYS A 132 -20.84 -10.93 -16.90
CA CYS A 132 -19.67 -11.70 -17.31
C CYS A 132 -20.05 -12.89 -18.21
N SER A 133 -21.32 -13.03 -18.66
CA SER A 133 -21.77 -14.21 -19.43
C SER A 133 -21.03 -14.40 -20.74
N ARG A 134 -20.49 -13.30 -21.29
CA ARG A 134 -19.71 -13.27 -22.53
C ARG A 134 -18.21 -13.48 -22.31
N ILE A 135 -17.75 -13.55 -21.06
CA ILE A 135 -16.34 -13.75 -20.72
C ILE A 135 -16.12 -15.25 -20.49
N PRO A 136 -15.18 -15.89 -21.21
CA PRO A 136 -14.83 -17.30 -20.95
C PRO A 136 -14.40 -17.50 -19.49
N SER A 137 -14.81 -18.59 -18.84
CA SER A 137 -14.47 -18.85 -17.44
C SER A 137 -12.97 -18.86 -17.16
N SER A 138 -12.14 -19.21 -18.16
CA SER A 138 -10.67 -19.16 -18.09
C SER A 138 -10.09 -17.75 -18.01
N LYS A 139 -10.90 -16.72 -18.31
CA LYS A 139 -10.54 -15.30 -18.22
C LYS A 139 -11.14 -14.62 -16.98
N ILE A 140 -11.79 -15.36 -16.10
CA ILE A 140 -12.37 -14.84 -14.86
C ILE A 140 -11.48 -15.30 -13.70
N PRO A 141 -11.01 -14.39 -12.82
CA PRO A 141 -10.21 -14.80 -11.67
C PRO A 141 -11.03 -15.69 -10.74
N SER A 142 -10.37 -16.52 -9.93
CA SER A 142 -11.03 -17.43 -8.99
C SER A 142 -12.02 -16.74 -8.04
N CYS A 143 -11.71 -15.52 -7.61
CA CYS A 143 -12.59 -14.69 -6.80
C CYS A 143 -13.74 -14.03 -7.58
N GLY A 144 -13.67 -14.00 -8.91
CA GLY A 144 -14.57 -13.32 -9.84
C GLY A 144 -14.40 -11.80 -9.89
N TYR A 145 -15.02 -11.16 -10.88
CA TYR A 145 -15.07 -9.69 -10.97
C TYR A 145 -16.17 -9.10 -10.07
N GLY A 146 -16.07 -7.80 -9.79
CA GLY A 146 -17.07 -7.03 -9.04
C GLY A 146 -16.50 -6.31 -7.82
N SER A 147 -17.38 -5.94 -6.88
CA SER A 147 -17.01 -5.17 -5.69
C SER A 147 -16.75 -6.06 -4.48
N PHE A 148 -15.70 -5.72 -3.74
CA PHE A 148 -15.20 -6.46 -2.59
C PHE A 148 -14.79 -5.53 -1.46
N HIS A 149 -14.81 -6.06 -0.24
CA HIS A 149 -14.12 -5.47 0.91
C HIS A 149 -12.91 -6.34 1.24
N LEU A 150 -11.73 -5.76 1.18
CA LEU A 150 -10.51 -6.34 1.73
C LEU A 150 -10.42 -5.90 3.20
N GLN A 151 -10.79 -6.81 4.11
CA GLN A 151 -10.83 -6.57 5.55
C GLN A 151 -9.50 -6.94 6.20
N TYR A 152 -8.98 -6.06 7.06
CA TYR A 152 -7.72 -6.22 7.77
C TYR A 152 -8.01 -6.56 9.23
N TYR A 153 -7.54 -7.71 9.68
CA TYR A 153 -7.78 -8.21 11.03
C TYR A 153 -6.50 -8.16 11.86
N LEU A 154 -6.63 -7.74 13.11
CA LEU A 154 -5.60 -7.85 14.13
C LEU A 154 -6.18 -8.57 15.35
N ASN A 155 -5.62 -9.71 15.71
CA ASN A 155 -6.09 -10.58 16.79
C ASN A 155 -7.60 -10.87 16.68
N ASN A 156 -8.04 -11.27 15.48
CA ASN A 156 -9.43 -11.60 15.13
C ASN A 156 -10.43 -10.44 15.23
N LYS A 157 -9.96 -9.19 15.26
CA LYS A 157 -10.82 -7.99 15.17
C LYS A 157 -10.53 -7.22 13.90
N ILE A 158 -11.57 -6.74 13.23
CA ILE A 158 -11.37 -5.86 12.07
C ILE A 158 -10.78 -4.54 12.57
N ILE A 159 -9.70 -4.08 11.94
CA ILE A 159 -9.07 -2.79 12.24
C ILE A 159 -9.06 -1.85 11.03
N ALA A 160 -9.32 -2.36 9.83
CA ALA A 160 -9.48 -1.56 8.63
C ALA A 160 -10.22 -2.32 7.53
N CYS A 161 -10.72 -1.59 6.54
CA CYS A 161 -11.32 -2.13 5.34
C CYS A 161 -10.95 -1.28 4.13
N SER A 162 -10.47 -1.91 3.06
CA SER A 162 -10.47 -1.33 1.72
C SER A 162 -11.71 -1.78 0.96
N VAL A 163 -12.42 -0.83 0.35
CA VAL A 163 -13.45 -1.09 -0.64
C VAL A 163 -12.79 -1.04 -2.01
N ILE A 164 -12.83 -2.15 -2.73
CA ILE A 164 -12.15 -2.31 -4.01
C ILE A 164 -13.07 -2.92 -5.05
N ASP A 165 -12.82 -2.58 -6.31
CA ASP A 165 -13.43 -3.25 -7.46
C ASP A 165 -12.37 -4.06 -8.20
N ILE A 166 -12.64 -5.34 -8.42
CA ILE A 166 -11.82 -6.22 -9.26
C ILE A 166 -12.43 -6.21 -10.65
N LEU A 167 -11.67 -5.68 -11.62
CA LEU A 167 -12.10 -5.43 -13.00
C LEU A 167 -11.21 -6.20 -13.98
N PRO A 168 -11.63 -6.36 -15.26
CA PRO A 168 -10.88 -7.16 -16.24
C PRO A 168 -9.41 -6.77 -16.43
N GLN A 169 -9.08 -5.49 -16.28
CA GLN A 169 -7.71 -5.00 -16.47
C GLN A 169 -6.94 -4.71 -15.18
N GLY A 170 -7.60 -4.77 -14.01
CA GLY A 170 -6.96 -4.32 -12.78
C GLY A 170 -7.88 -4.19 -11.58
N ILE A 171 -7.30 -3.76 -10.47
CA ILE A 171 -8.02 -3.46 -9.22
C ILE A 171 -8.17 -1.95 -9.08
N SER A 172 -9.36 -1.49 -8.73
CA SER A 172 -9.66 -0.09 -8.41
C SER A 172 -9.90 0.08 -6.92
N SER A 173 -9.14 0.95 -6.28
CA SER A 173 -9.31 1.35 -4.88
C SER A 173 -10.39 2.43 -4.79
N VAL A 174 -11.52 2.11 -4.15
CA VAL A 174 -12.69 2.99 -4.08
C VAL A 174 -12.69 3.81 -2.80
N TYR A 175 -12.55 3.16 -1.65
CA TYR A 175 -12.58 3.81 -0.36
C TYR A 175 -11.76 3.05 0.67
N PHE A 176 -11.21 3.74 1.67
CA PHE A 176 -10.47 3.11 2.76
C PHE A 176 -10.84 3.76 4.08
N TYR A 177 -11.17 2.94 5.07
CA TYR A 177 -11.47 3.37 6.43
C TYR A 177 -10.83 2.42 7.43
N TYR A 178 -10.49 2.94 8.60
CA TYR A 178 -9.77 2.19 9.62
C TYR A 178 -10.12 2.67 11.03
N GLU A 179 -9.86 1.83 12.02
CA GLU A 179 -10.05 2.16 13.43
C GLU A 179 -9.05 3.25 13.84
N PRO A 180 -9.52 4.48 14.19
CA PRO A 180 -8.65 5.64 14.42
C PRO A 180 -7.50 5.42 15.41
N ASP A 181 -7.70 4.56 16.41
CA ASP A 181 -6.66 4.20 17.40
C ASP A 181 -5.41 3.58 16.75
N PHE A 182 -5.55 2.97 15.56
CA PHE A 182 -4.44 2.42 14.78
C PHE A 182 -3.86 3.39 13.73
N GLY A 183 -4.25 4.67 13.74
CA GLY A 183 -3.80 5.66 12.77
C GLY A 183 -2.28 5.82 12.68
N PHE A 184 -1.57 5.56 13.79
CA PHE A 184 -0.09 5.59 13.84
C PHE A 184 0.57 4.56 12.92
N LEU A 185 -0.13 3.48 12.56
CA LEU A 185 0.37 2.42 11.67
C LEU A 185 0.34 2.82 10.19
N LYS A 186 -0.31 3.94 9.83
CA LYS A 186 -0.46 4.41 8.44
C LYS A 186 -1.08 3.33 7.54
N LEU A 187 -2.20 2.77 7.98
CA LEU A 187 -2.84 1.62 7.32
C LEU A 187 -3.23 1.89 5.86
N GLY A 188 -3.44 3.14 5.43
CA GLY A 188 -3.69 3.48 4.03
C GLY A 188 -2.49 3.26 3.09
N VAL A 189 -1.26 3.37 3.60
CA VAL A 189 -0.06 2.99 2.84
C VAL A 189 0.04 1.47 2.74
N TYR A 190 -0.21 0.79 3.86
CA TYR A 190 -0.19 -0.67 3.90
C TYR A 190 -1.27 -1.27 3.00
N SER A 191 -2.47 -0.69 2.97
CA SER A 191 -3.55 -1.15 2.11
C SER A 191 -3.19 -1.05 0.64
N ALA A 192 -2.58 0.06 0.21
CA ALA A 192 -2.10 0.21 -1.15
C ALA A 192 -1.06 -0.87 -1.53
N LEU A 193 -0.15 -1.22 -0.62
CA LEU A 193 0.81 -2.32 -0.85
C LEU A 193 0.11 -3.68 -0.96
N LYS A 194 -0.91 -3.94 -0.13
CA LYS A 194 -1.71 -5.16 -0.18
C LYS A 194 -2.57 -5.24 -1.43
N GLU A 195 -3.11 -4.13 -1.91
CA GLU A 195 -3.88 -4.07 -3.16
C GLU A 195 -2.97 -4.27 -4.39
N ILE A 196 -1.73 -3.78 -4.35
CA ILE A 196 -0.70 -4.10 -5.37
C ILE A 196 -0.34 -5.59 -5.32
N GLU A 197 -0.15 -6.15 -4.12
CA GLU A 197 0.11 -7.58 -3.96
C GLU A 197 -1.04 -8.42 -4.52
N LEU A 198 -2.30 -8.07 -4.20
CA LEU A 198 -3.48 -8.74 -4.72
C LEU A 198 -3.55 -8.63 -6.24
N THR A 199 -3.27 -7.45 -6.82
CA THR A 199 -3.22 -7.28 -8.28
C THR A 199 -2.21 -8.24 -8.90
N ARG A 200 -1.01 -8.38 -8.31
CA ARG A 200 0.03 -9.30 -8.78
C ARG A 200 -0.35 -10.76 -8.61
N GLN A 201 -1.09 -11.11 -7.56
CA GLN A 201 -1.62 -12.46 -7.37
C GLN A 201 -2.63 -12.81 -8.47
N LEU A 202 -3.61 -11.93 -8.69
CA LEU A 202 -4.62 -12.12 -9.73
C LEU A 202 -4.02 -12.09 -11.14
N ALA A 203 -2.97 -11.31 -11.38
CA ALA A 203 -2.22 -11.31 -12.65
C ALA A 203 -1.62 -12.69 -13.01
N ARG A 204 -1.34 -13.54 -12.01
CA ARG A 204 -0.85 -14.92 -12.24
C ARG A 204 -1.97 -15.85 -12.71
N GLU A 205 -3.21 -15.57 -12.29
CA GLU A 205 -4.39 -16.29 -12.78
C GLU A 205 -4.81 -15.74 -14.14
N ILE A 206 -4.99 -14.42 -14.22
CA ILE A 206 -5.48 -13.69 -15.39
C ILE A 206 -4.47 -12.58 -15.74
N PRO A 207 -3.56 -12.79 -16.72
CA PRO A 207 -2.51 -11.83 -17.08
C PRO A 207 -2.97 -10.43 -17.48
N ASP A 208 -4.25 -10.28 -17.86
CA ASP A 208 -4.84 -8.99 -18.21
C ASP A 208 -5.05 -8.09 -16.98
N ILE A 209 -5.18 -8.65 -15.76
CA ILE A 209 -5.30 -7.92 -14.50
C ILE A 209 -3.91 -7.39 -14.09
N LYS A 210 -3.47 -6.30 -14.73
CA LYS A 210 -2.10 -5.78 -14.57
C LYS A 210 -2.02 -4.35 -14.05
N TYR A 211 -3.16 -3.69 -13.87
CA TYR A 211 -3.22 -2.32 -13.37
C TYR A 211 -3.76 -2.25 -11.94
N TYR A 212 -3.24 -1.29 -11.20
CA TYR A 212 -3.77 -0.89 -9.90
C TYR A 212 -4.14 0.59 -9.96
N TYR A 213 -5.44 0.87 -9.86
CA TYR A 213 -5.99 2.22 -9.87
C TYR A 213 -6.22 2.67 -8.44
N LEU A 214 -5.30 3.46 -7.90
CA LEU A 214 -5.39 4.02 -6.54
C LEU A 214 -6.43 5.17 -6.44
N GLY A 215 -7.16 5.45 -7.52
CA GLY A 215 -8.08 6.57 -7.66
C GLY A 215 -7.39 7.90 -7.93
N PHE A 216 -8.17 8.99 -7.96
CA PHE A 216 -7.64 10.33 -8.21
C PHE A 216 -6.61 10.76 -7.16
N TYR A 217 -5.74 11.68 -7.56
CA TYR A 217 -4.85 12.43 -6.67
C TYR A 217 -5.27 13.91 -6.69
N VAL A 218 -5.64 14.44 -5.52
CA VAL A 218 -5.96 15.86 -5.35
C VAL A 218 -4.84 16.49 -4.53
N HIS A 219 -4.01 17.31 -5.18
CA HIS A 219 -2.77 17.84 -4.59
C HIS A 219 -2.99 18.60 -3.26
N THR A 220 -4.12 19.32 -3.15
CA THR A 220 -4.48 20.10 -1.96
C THR A 220 -5.03 19.24 -0.81
N CYS A 221 -5.40 17.99 -1.06
CA CYS A 221 -5.95 17.10 -0.05
C CYS A 221 -4.82 16.41 0.74
N VAL A 222 -4.61 16.83 1.98
CA VAL A 222 -3.58 16.26 2.87
C VAL A 222 -3.76 14.74 3.04
N LYS A 223 -5.00 14.26 3.10
CA LYS A 223 -5.36 12.84 3.25
C LYS A 223 -4.93 11.99 2.05
N MET A 224 -4.66 12.59 0.89
CA MET A 224 -4.28 11.90 -0.35
C MET A 224 -2.78 11.96 -0.65
N ARG A 225 -1.96 12.58 0.20
CA ARG A 225 -0.50 12.71 -0.02
C ARG A 225 0.27 11.38 -0.09
N TYR A 226 -0.36 10.27 0.30
CA TYR A 226 0.25 8.94 0.21
C TYR A 226 0.13 8.32 -1.19
N LYS A 227 -0.78 8.84 -2.03
CA LYS A 227 -0.89 8.52 -3.45
C LYS A 227 0.15 9.32 -4.22
#